data_AF-A0A1H4FQ01-F1
#
_entry.id   AF-A0A1H4FQ01-F1
#
_cell.length_a   1.000
_cell.length_b   1.000
_cell.length_c   1.000
_cell.angle_alpha   90.00
_cell.angle_beta   90.00
_cell.angle_gamma   90.00
#
_symmetry.space_group_name_H-M   'P 1'
#
loop_
_entity.id
_entity.type
_entity.pdbx_description
1 polymer ?
#
loop_
_entity_poly.entity_id
_entity_poly.type
_entity_poly.pdbx_seq_one_letter_code
_entity_poly.pdbx_strand_id
1 'polypeptide(L)'
;MRRAFGIAAGVVALLWIAAAALFLAGRYGWAGAEPDPLSGVFLIPLGLPWNRLIEAAFEAAWPWLALAAPGINVALLLLLRRWAGGRK
;
A
#
# COMPACT_ATOMS: atom_id res chain seq x y z
N MET A 1 6.27 12.50 -19.12
CA MET A 1 6.43 12.34 -17.66
C MET A 1 5.10 12.29 -16.90
N ARG A 2 4.20 13.28 -17.04
CA ARG A 2 2.90 13.28 -16.34
C ARG A 2 2.04 12.02 -16.51
N ARG A 3 1.98 11.44 -17.73
CA ARG A 3 1.25 10.20 -18.00
C ARG A 3 1.87 8.99 -17.30
N ALA A 4 3.20 8.87 -17.33
CA ALA A 4 3.93 7.77 -16.70
C ALA A 4 3.69 7.73 -15.19
N PHE A 5 3.77 8.87 -14.49
CA PHE A 5 3.44 8.93 -13.05
C PHE A 5 1.98 8.55 -12.75
N GLY A 6 1.05 8.92 -13.63
CA GLY A 6 -0.35 8.51 -13.50
C GLY A 6 -0.57 7.02 -13.65
N ILE A 7 0.07 6.40 -14.66
CA ILE A 7 0.01 4.94 -14.87
C ILE A 7 0.64 4.22 -13.69
N ALA A 8 1.83 4.64 -13.25
CA ALA A 8 2.50 4.06 -12.10
C ALA A 8 1.63 4.15 -10.82
N ALA A 9 1.02 5.32 -10.56
CA ALA A 9 0.12 5.50 -9.42
C ALA A 9 -1.08 4.55 -9.50
N GLY A 10 -1.68 4.41 -10.69
CA GLY A 10 -2.80 3.50 -10.91
C GLY A 10 -2.44 2.02 -10.68
N VAL A 11 -1.29 1.59 -11.20
CA VAL A 11 -0.79 0.21 -11.01
C VAL A 11 -0.52 -0.07 -9.53
N VAL A 12 0.21 0.81 -8.84
CA VAL A 12 0.50 0.65 -7.41
C VAL A 12 -0.79 0.65 -6.58
N ALA A 13 -1.74 1.55 -6.89
CA ALA A 13 -3.03 1.59 -6.21
C ALA A 13 -3.85 0.30 -6.40
N LEU A 14 -3.87 -0.25 -7.63
CA LEU A 14 -4.58 -1.49 -7.90
C LEU A 14 -3.97 -2.68 -7.14
N LEU A 15 -2.63 -2.80 -7.17
CA LEU A 15 -1.91 -3.83 -6.43
C LEU A 15 -2.10 -3.67 -4.91
N TRP A 16 -2.13 -2.43 -4.42
CA TRP A 16 -2.40 -2.15 -3.01
C TRP A 16 -3.81 -2.58 -2.61
N ILE A 17 -4.84 -2.26 -3.41
CA ILE A 17 -6.23 -2.68 -3.13
C ILE A 17 -6.33 -4.21 -3.11
N ALA A 18 -5.69 -4.91 -4.06
CA ALA A 18 -5.67 -6.36 -4.09
C ALA A 18 -4.97 -6.94 -2.84
N ALA A 19 -3.80 -6.42 -2.47
CA ALA A 19 -3.07 -6.84 -1.27
C ALA A 19 -3.87 -6.56 0.02
N ALA A 20 -4.56 -5.42 0.09
CA ALA A 20 -5.44 -5.06 1.20
C ALA A 20 -6.61 -6.04 1.34
N ALA A 21 -7.25 -6.40 0.23
CA ALA A 21 -8.33 -7.39 0.22
C ALA A 21 -7.83 -8.76 0.69
N LEU A 22 -6.68 -9.22 0.19
CA LEU A 22 -6.05 -10.47 0.63
C LEU A 22 -5.69 -10.43 2.12
N PHE A 23 -5.10 -9.34 2.60
CA PHE A 23 -4.75 -9.16 4.00
C PHE A 23 -5.98 -9.20 4.91
N LEU A 24 -7.06 -8.50 4.55
CA LEU A 24 -8.30 -8.51 5.34
C LEU A 24 -8.98 -9.89 5.31
N ALA A 25 -8.98 -10.56 4.15
CA ALA A 25 -9.51 -11.91 4.00
C ALA A 25 -8.73 -12.93 4.83
N GLY A 26 -7.39 -12.95 4.70
CA GLY A 26 -6.54 -13.88 5.43
C GLY A 26 -6.43 -13.55 6.92
N ARG A 27 -6.42 -12.28 7.33
CA ARG A 27 -6.32 -11.95 8.77
C ARG A 27 -7.63 -12.13 9.53
N TYR A 28 -8.77 -11.81 8.93
CA TYR A 28 -10.07 -11.82 9.62
C TYR A 28 -11.00 -12.95 9.16
N GLY A 29 -10.56 -13.83 8.25
CA GLY A 29 -11.39 -14.90 7.71
C GLY A 29 -12.59 -14.38 6.91
N TRP A 30 -12.44 -13.20 6.27
CA TRP A 30 -13.55 -12.59 5.54
C TRP A 30 -13.96 -13.50 4.37
N ALA A 31 -15.28 -13.64 4.17
CA ALA A 31 -15.92 -14.49 3.15
C ALA A 31 -15.75 -16.00 3.40
N GLY A 32 -15.52 -16.41 4.66
CA GLY A 32 -15.37 -17.82 5.01
C GLY A 32 -14.02 -18.42 4.61
N ALA A 33 -13.04 -17.55 4.32
CA ALA A 33 -11.66 -17.96 4.10
C ALA A 33 -11.02 -18.43 5.41
N GLU A 34 -10.21 -19.48 5.33
CA GLU A 34 -9.39 -19.89 6.47
C GLU A 34 -8.36 -18.79 6.79
N PRO A 35 -8.18 -18.41 8.07
CA PRO A 35 -7.21 -17.38 8.43
C PRO A 35 -5.79 -17.76 7.98
N ASP A 36 -5.18 -16.90 7.15
CA ASP A 36 -3.82 -17.07 6.62
C ASP A 36 -2.92 -15.93 7.12
N PRO A 37 -1.96 -16.21 8.03
CA PRO A 37 -1.02 -15.21 8.54
C PRO A 37 -0.04 -14.67 7.47
N LEU A 38 0.15 -15.37 6.34
CA LEU A 38 1.04 -14.92 5.25
C LEU A 38 0.38 -13.92 4.29
N SER A 39 -0.93 -13.71 4.39
CA SER A 39 -1.67 -12.75 3.58
C SER A 39 -1.14 -11.31 3.66
N GLY A 40 -0.48 -10.94 4.76
CA GLY A 40 0.15 -9.63 4.93
C GLY A 40 1.47 -9.44 4.16
N VAL A 41 2.09 -10.50 3.64
CA VAL A 41 3.40 -10.42 2.96
C VAL A 41 3.33 -9.55 1.70
N PHE A 42 2.18 -9.50 1.02
CA PHE A 42 1.99 -8.67 -0.17
C PHE A 42 2.05 -7.16 0.10
N LEU A 43 1.77 -6.73 1.35
CA LEU A 43 1.89 -5.33 1.75
C LEU A 43 3.36 -4.92 1.97
N ILE A 44 4.26 -5.89 2.22
CA ILE A 44 5.67 -5.63 2.50
C ILE A 44 6.37 -4.93 1.32
N PRO A 45 6.45 -5.53 0.12
CA PRO A 45 7.16 -4.89 -1.00
C PRO A 45 6.47 -3.60 -1.46
N LEU A 46 5.14 -3.54 -1.40
CA LEU A 46 4.36 -2.38 -1.82
C LEU A 46 4.50 -1.17 -0.87
N GLY A 47 4.75 -1.43 0.41
CA GLY A 47 4.88 -0.40 1.45
C GLY A 47 6.32 -0.01 1.76
N LEU A 48 7.33 -0.61 1.11
CA LEU A 48 8.71 -0.16 1.26
C LEU A 48 8.90 1.26 0.69
N PRO A 49 9.83 2.06 1.27
CA PRO A 49 10.61 1.77 2.48
C PRO A 49 9.84 2.03 3.79
N TRP A 50 8.63 2.59 3.73
CA TRP A 50 7.86 3.08 4.87
C TRP A 50 7.54 2.02 5.91
N ASN A 51 7.43 0.76 5.49
CA ASN A 51 7.28 -0.37 6.40
C ASN A 51 8.39 -0.47 7.47
N ARG A 52 9.60 0.05 7.19
CA ARG A 52 10.70 0.11 8.17
C ARG A 52 10.45 1.06 9.34
N LEU A 53 9.46 1.95 9.23
CA LEU A 53 9.10 2.91 10.27
C LEU A 53 8.02 2.35 11.22
N ILE A 54 7.42 1.19 10.90
CA ILE A 54 6.31 0.61 11.65
C ILE A 54 6.76 0.20 13.06
N GLU A 55 7.99 -0.33 13.18
CA GLU A 55 8.57 -0.77 14.45
C GLU A 55 8.70 0.37 15.48
N ALA A 56 8.67 1.63 15.04
CA ALA A 56 8.66 2.78 15.95
C ALA A 56 7.29 3.05 16.61
N ALA A 57 6.23 2.40 16.16
CA ALA A 57 4.88 2.52 16.71
C ALA A 57 4.54 1.35 17.66
N PHE A 58 3.44 1.47 18.40
CA PHE A 58 2.94 0.40 19.26
C PHE A 58 2.43 -0.79 18.43
N GLU A 59 2.64 -2.01 18.94
CA GLU A 59 2.40 -3.27 18.20
C GLU A 59 0.97 -3.40 17.64
N ALA A 60 -0.04 -2.94 18.38
CA ALA A 60 -1.43 -3.01 17.92
C ALA A 60 -1.71 -2.15 16.67
N ALA A 61 -0.89 -1.13 16.39
CA ALA A 61 -1.00 -0.33 15.17
C ALA A 61 -0.31 -0.96 13.96
N TRP A 62 0.63 -1.89 14.15
CA TRP A 62 1.47 -2.40 13.07
C TRP A 62 0.69 -2.91 11.86
N PRO A 63 -0.40 -3.69 12.01
CA PRO A 63 -1.13 -4.20 10.85
C PRO A 63 -1.80 -3.08 10.04
N TRP A 64 -2.28 -2.04 10.72
CA TRP A 64 -2.90 -0.88 10.10
C TRP A 64 -1.87 0.02 9.42
N LEU A 65 -0.69 0.17 10.02
CA LEU A 65 0.42 0.92 9.43
C LEU A 65 0.98 0.20 8.20
N ALA A 66 1.12 -1.13 8.24
CA ALA A 66 1.51 -1.94 7.09
C ALA A 66 0.49 -1.83 5.95
N LEU A 67 -0.79 -1.80 6.28
CA LEU A 67 -1.87 -1.58 5.32
C LEU A 67 -1.82 -0.17 4.72
N ALA A 68 -1.47 0.85 5.50
CA ALA A 68 -1.41 2.24 5.04
C ALA A 68 -0.12 2.59 4.26
N ALA A 69 0.99 1.89 4.52
CA ALA A 69 2.31 2.21 3.97
C ALA A 69 2.36 2.30 2.42
N PRO A 70 1.75 1.39 1.64
CA PRO A 70 1.71 1.54 0.18
C PRO A 70 1.00 2.81 -0.30
N GLY A 71 0.06 3.33 0.49
CA GLY A 71 -0.66 4.57 0.19
C GLY A 71 0.27 5.79 0.09
N ILE A 72 1.39 5.78 0.81
CA ILE A 72 2.42 6.83 0.71
C ILE A 72 3.04 6.83 -0.69
N ASN A 73 3.33 5.66 -1.26
CA ASN A 73 3.88 5.54 -2.61
C ASN A 73 2.89 6.09 -3.67
N VAL A 74 1.61 5.78 -3.53
CA VAL A 74 0.55 6.34 -4.40
C VAL A 74 0.49 7.86 -4.27
N ALA A 75 0.47 8.38 -3.04
CA ALA A 75 0.43 9.82 -2.77
C ALA A 75 1.62 10.56 -3.40
N LEU A 76 2.84 10.03 -3.25
CA LEU A 76 4.04 10.61 -3.84
C LEU A 76 3.99 10.63 -5.37
N LEU A 77 3.53 9.54 -6.01
CA LEU A 77 3.38 9.48 -7.47
C LEU A 77 2.36 10.50 -7.98
N LEU A 78 1.25 10.70 -7.25
CA LEU A 78 0.26 11.71 -7.59
C LEU A 78 0.79 13.14 -7.40
N LEU A 79 1.57 13.40 -6.35
CA LEU A 79 2.24 14.69 -6.13
C LEU A 79 3.25 14.98 -7.24
N LEU A 80 4.09 14.01 -7.60
CA LEU A 80 5.03 14.13 -8.72
C LEU A 80 4.33 14.36 -10.06
N ARG A 81 3.19 13.67 -10.30
CA ARG A 81 2.35 13.90 -11.47
C ARG A 81 1.85 15.35 -11.53
N ARG A 82 1.37 15.90 -10.40
CA ARG A 82 0.89 17.29 -10.32
C ARG A 82 2.03 18.27 -10.59
N TRP A 83 3.18 18.10 -9.94
CA TRP A 83 4.35 18.97 -10.12
C TRP A 83 4.88 18.93 -11.57
N ALA A 84 4.97 17.74 -12.17
CA ALA A 84 5.36 17.57 -13.57
C ALA A 84 4.34 18.16 -14.58
N GLY A 85 3.12 18.48 -14.14
CA GLY A 85 2.11 19.16 -14.94
C GLY A 85 2.05 20.68 -14.73
N GLY A 86 2.60 21.19 -13.62
CA GLY A 86 2.59 22.62 -13.25
C GLY A 86 3.82 23.40 -13.72
N ARG A 87 4.87 22.73 -14.20
CA ARG A 87 5.96 23.38 -14.95
C ARG A 87 5.47 23.73 -16.36
N LYS A 88 4.76 24.85 -16.49
CA LYS A 88 4.66 25.61 -17.74
C LYS A 88 5.67 26.74 -17.70
#